data_AF-A0A3M2T0G1-F1
#
_entry.id   AF-A0A3M2T0G1-F1
#
_cell.length_a   1.000
_cell.length_b   1.000
_cell.length_c   1.000
_cell.angle_alpha   90.00
_cell.angle_beta   90.00
_cell.angle_gamma   90.00
#
_symmetry.space_group_name_H-M   'P 1'
#
loop_
_entity.id
_entity.type
_entity.pdbx_description
1 polymer ?
#
loop_
_entity_poly.entity_id
_entity_poly.type
_entity_poly.pdbx_seq_one_letter_code
_entity_poly.pdbx_strand_id
1 'polypeptide(L)'
;MHGKGAESLDMASVPRSRSTSISSDSQLSRINLVSPPSVDPKPAFIASSAASQIITTDQEFNTADFVAEDESTGSAASALVTPTALEALNGFLDHLLFNILAAAKSTRLSCIRPAVADVLKPRLAREVVSVADDELSDYIGGAEDEQFEFPGGEAPGGDFDLIRSWKLTRLRSMVYTRLGDMEEDDEDEYIAQERLGESEGASRRFSSHVGNITPAAAIFLTSIIEYIGEQAW
;
A
#
# COMPACT_ATOMS: atom_id res chain seq x y z
N MET A 1 62.49 66.41 16.49
CA MET A 1 62.38 66.74 15.06
C MET A 1 61.50 65.67 14.41
N HIS A 2 60.41 66.10 13.78
CA HIS A 2 59.60 65.44 12.72
C HIS A 2 59.08 64.01 12.98
N GLY A 3 57.82 63.66 12.77
CA GLY A 3 56.66 64.33 12.16
C GLY A 3 55.61 63.27 11.79
N LYS A 4 54.36 63.73 11.56
CA LYS A 4 53.24 63.14 10.77
C LYS A 4 52.93 61.64 11.00
N GLY A 5 51.73 61.25 11.42
CA GLY A 5 50.41 61.62 10.90
C GLY A 5 49.90 60.48 10.01
N ALA A 6 48.84 59.78 10.44
CA ALA A 6 47.96 59.00 9.58
C ALA A 6 46.67 58.68 10.34
N GLU A 7 45.64 59.44 10.00
CA GLU A 7 44.22 59.14 10.16
C GLU A 7 43.84 57.75 9.61
N SER A 8 43.05 56.98 10.38
CA SER A 8 42.33 55.82 9.87
C SER A 8 40.87 55.96 10.26
N LEU A 9 40.01 56.04 9.24
CA LEU A 9 38.57 56.20 9.31
C LEU A 9 37.93 54.97 9.96
N ASP A 10 37.18 55.20 11.04
CA ASP A 10 36.36 54.22 11.73
C ASP A 10 35.14 53.88 10.84
N MET A 11 35.19 52.74 10.15
CA MET A 11 34.09 52.26 9.32
C MET A 11 33.06 51.58 10.21
N ALA A 12 32.00 52.33 10.53
CA ALA A 12 30.88 51.86 11.34
C ALA A 12 30.28 50.55 10.79
N SER A 13 30.22 49.55 11.67
CA SER A 13 29.63 48.24 11.45
C SER A 13 28.12 48.34 11.20
N VAL A 14 27.67 48.03 9.98
CA VAL A 14 26.24 47.82 9.67
C VAL A 14 25.87 46.39 10.09
N PRO A 15 24.91 46.17 11.01
CA PRO A 15 24.49 44.83 11.37
C PRO A 15 23.75 44.20 10.19
N ARG A 16 24.30 43.09 9.70
CA ARG A 16 23.73 42.23 8.66
C ARG A 16 22.39 41.69 9.16
N SER A 17 21.31 42.16 8.54
CA SER A 17 19.95 41.65 8.73
C SER A 17 19.93 40.14 8.46
N ARG A 18 19.65 39.34 9.49
CA ARG A 18 19.50 37.88 9.36
C ARG A 18 18.07 37.61 8.94
N SER A 19 17.90 37.02 7.75
CA SER A 19 16.62 36.50 7.28
C SER A 19 16.04 35.53 8.31
N THR A 20 14.81 35.78 8.76
CA THR A 20 14.03 34.82 9.53
C THR A 20 13.49 33.78 8.57
N SER A 21 14.16 32.62 8.49
CA SER A 21 13.62 31.43 7.85
C SER A 21 12.44 30.94 8.69
N ILE A 22 11.22 31.17 8.19
CA ILE A 22 10.01 30.46 8.59
C ILE A 22 10.23 29.00 8.21
N SER A 23 10.55 28.20 9.22
CA SER A 23 10.53 26.75 9.11
C SER A 23 9.07 26.33 9.22
N SER A 24 8.47 25.90 8.11
CA SER A 24 7.17 25.26 8.13
C SER A 24 7.33 23.90 8.81
N ASP A 25 7.19 23.88 10.13
CA ASP A 25 7.08 22.65 10.91
C ASP A 25 5.69 22.07 10.64
N SER A 26 5.55 21.34 9.54
CA SER A 26 4.40 20.47 9.34
C SER A 26 4.44 19.46 10.48
N GLN A 27 3.57 19.63 11.48
CA GLN A 27 3.30 18.64 12.53
C GLN A 27 2.62 17.41 11.92
N LEU A 28 3.28 16.76 10.96
CA LEU A 28 2.96 15.40 10.60
C LEU A 28 3.37 14.58 11.82
N SER A 29 2.37 14.06 12.53
CA SER A 29 2.54 12.98 13.49
C SER A 29 3.60 12.03 12.91
N ARG A 30 4.72 11.85 13.61
CA ARG A 30 5.75 10.88 13.18
C ARG A 30 5.11 9.51 13.22
N ILE A 31 4.53 9.08 12.11
CA ILE A 31 4.04 7.74 11.92
C ILE A 31 5.30 6.88 11.91
N ASN A 32 5.57 6.20 13.02
CA ASN A 32 6.62 5.20 13.06
C ASN A 32 6.14 4.02 12.22
N LEU A 33 6.43 4.05 10.92
CA LEU A 33 6.17 2.92 10.03
C LEU A 33 6.97 1.72 10.54
N VAL A 34 6.27 0.60 10.71
CA VAL A 34 6.83 -0.65 11.21
C VAL A 34 6.96 -1.62 10.04
N SER A 35 8.08 -2.33 9.98
CA SER A 35 8.27 -3.40 9.00
C SER A 35 7.54 -4.68 9.45
N PRO A 36 6.81 -5.35 8.55
CA PRO A 36 6.25 -6.66 8.84
C PRO A 36 7.37 -7.68 9.11
N PRO A 37 7.10 -8.71 9.93
CA PRO A 37 8.03 -9.82 10.11
C PRO A 37 8.16 -10.64 8.81
N SER A 38 9.23 -11.44 8.69
CA SER A 38 9.36 -12.38 7.57
C SER A 38 8.20 -13.38 7.57
N VAL A 39 7.68 -13.67 6.38
CA VAL A 39 6.50 -14.50 6.16
C VAL A 39 6.69 -15.40 4.94
N ASP A 40 6.00 -16.53 4.96
CA ASP A 40 5.91 -17.50 3.86
C ASP A 40 4.41 -17.69 3.54
N PRO A 41 3.97 -17.52 2.28
CA PRO A 41 4.76 -17.25 1.08
C PRO A 41 5.31 -15.82 1.05
N LYS A 42 6.30 -15.57 0.18
CA LYS A 42 6.71 -14.19 -0.16
C LYS A 42 5.52 -13.40 -0.74
N PRO A 43 5.46 -12.08 -0.54
CA PRO A 43 4.39 -11.28 -1.13
C PRO A 43 4.46 -11.33 -2.65
N ALA A 44 3.34 -11.61 -3.29
CA ALA A 44 3.21 -11.70 -4.75
C ALA A 44 1.82 -11.20 -5.18
N PHE A 45 1.51 -9.93 -4.89
CA PHE A 45 0.29 -9.28 -5.34
C PHE A 45 0.30 -8.99 -6.85
N ILE A 46 1.48 -8.79 -7.43
CA ILE A 46 1.66 -8.55 -8.86
C ILE A 46 2.58 -9.62 -9.43
N ALA A 47 2.08 -10.32 -10.45
CA ALA A 47 2.79 -11.28 -11.24
C ALA A 47 3.74 -10.61 -12.24
N SER A 48 4.81 -11.31 -12.61
CA SER A 48 5.75 -10.79 -13.61
C SER A 48 5.09 -10.58 -14.97
N SER A 49 4.12 -11.42 -15.32
CA SER A 49 3.32 -11.32 -16.54
C SER A 49 2.49 -10.03 -16.56
N ALA A 50 1.73 -9.76 -15.50
CA ALA A 50 0.93 -8.56 -15.34
C ALA A 50 1.77 -7.28 -15.36
N ALA A 51 2.87 -7.25 -14.60
CA ALA A 51 3.79 -6.11 -14.59
C ALA A 51 4.36 -5.79 -15.98
N SER A 52 4.72 -6.83 -16.74
CA SER A 52 5.24 -6.65 -18.11
C SER A 52 4.16 -6.12 -19.06
N GLN A 53 2.91 -6.58 -18.90
CA GLN A 53 1.78 -6.12 -19.71
C GLN A 53 1.45 -4.65 -19.44
N ILE A 54 1.35 -4.24 -18.17
CA ILE A 54 1.05 -2.85 -17.78
C ILE A 54 2.05 -1.87 -18.43
N ILE A 55 3.35 -2.14 -18.30
CA ILE A 55 4.39 -1.27 -18.87
C ILE A 55 4.35 -1.27 -20.40
N THR A 56 4.11 -2.44 -21.01
CA THR A 56 4.05 -2.54 -22.48
C THR A 56 2.87 -1.72 -23.02
N THR A 57 1.69 -1.81 -22.37
CA THR A 57 0.50 -1.04 -22.76
C THR A 57 0.70 0.46 -22.57
N ASP A 58 1.32 0.90 -21.47
CA ASP A 58 1.61 2.33 -21.24
C ASP A 58 2.62 2.88 -22.27
N GLN A 59 3.63 2.08 -22.61
CA GLN A 59 4.61 2.44 -23.64
C GLN A 59 3.97 2.56 -25.02
N GLU A 60 3.07 1.65 -25.40
CA GLU A 60 2.32 1.72 -26.67
C GLU A 60 1.45 2.98 -26.73
N PHE A 61 0.78 3.34 -25.63
CA PHE A 61 -0.04 4.57 -25.57
C PHE A 61 0.81 5.83 -25.71
N ASN A 62 1.96 5.91 -25.03
CA ASN A 62 2.86 7.07 -25.10
C ASN A 62 3.62 7.18 -26.43
N THR A 63 3.91 6.06 -27.11
CA THR A 63 4.62 6.06 -28.39
C THR A 63 3.71 6.28 -29.59
N ALA A 64 2.41 5.95 -29.50
CA ALA A 64 1.42 6.20 -30.55
C ALA A 64 1.26 7.70 -30.90
N ASP A 65 1.61 8.62 -30.00
CA ASP A 65 1.52 10.07 -30.23
C ASP A 65 2.71 10.64 -31.04
N PHE A 66 3.84 9.90 -31.13
CA PHE A 66 5.08 10.41 -31.74
C PHE A 66 5.47 9.76 -33.06
N VAL A 67 4.85 8.65 -33.47
CA VAL A 67 5.26 7.93 -34.69
C VAL A 67 4.28 8.16 -35.82
N ALA A 68 4.42 9.31 -36.48
CA ALA A 68 4.04 9.42 -37.89
C ALA A 68 5.08 8.64 -38.72
N GLU A 69 4.62 7.54 -39.33
CA GLU A 69 5.21 6.88 -40.50
C GLU A 69 6.72 6.56 -40.43
N ASP A 70 7.09 5.42 -39.83
CA ASP A 70 8.10 4.55 -40.45
C ASP A 70 7.85 3.07 -40.11
N GLU A 71 7.55 2.29 -41.14
CA GLU A 71 7.44 0.83 -41.07
C GLU A 71 8.84 0.21 -40.95
N SER A 72 9.13 -0.47 -39.83
CA SER A 72 9.97 -1.70 -39.77
C SER A 72 10.63 -1.89 -38.40
N THR A 73 9.90 -2.43 -37.41
CA THR A 73 10.40 -3.54 -36.55
C THR A 73 9.24 -4.16 -35.75
N GLY A 74 8.63 -5.20 -36.33
CA GLY A 74 7.62 -6.04 -35.69
C GLY A 74 8.19 -6.96 -34.62
N SER A 75 8.60 -6.39 -33.50
CA SER A 75 8.75 -7.12 -32.25
C SER A 75 8.21 -6.21 -31.16
N ALA A 76 6.95 -6.42 -30.77
CA ALA A 76 6.40 -5.84 -29.54
C ALA A 76 7.30 -6.34 -28.39
N ALA A 77 8.31 -5.56 -28.05
CA ALA A 77 9.25 -5.89 -27.01
C ALA A 77 8.50 -5.74 -25.70
N SER A 78 7.99 -6.85 -25.16
CA SER A 78 7.41 -6.83 -23.82
C SER A 78 8.42 -6.23 -22.86
N ALA A 79 7.99 -5.22 -22.11
CA ALA A 79 8.83 -4.53 -21.17
C ALA A 79 9.44 -5.53 -20.17
N LEU A 80 10.77 -5.45 -19.97
CA LEU A 80 11.48 -6.35 -19.08
C LEU A 80 11.44 -5.79 -17.65
N VAL A 81 10.70 -6.46 -16.77
CA VAL A 81 10.70 -6.18 -15.33
C VAL A 81 11.75 -7.05 -14.65
N THR A 82 12.71 -6.44 -13.97
CA THR A 82 13.69 -7.22 -13.21
C THR A 82 13.03 -7.88 -12.00
N PRO A 83 13.39 -9.14 -11.66
CA PRO A 83 12.82 -9.82 -10.50
C PRO A 83 12.98 -9.02 -9.19
N THR A 84 14.13 -8.37 -9.00
CA THR A 84 14.41 -7.56 -7.80
C THR A 84 13.50 -6.33 -7.70
N ALA A 85 13.16 -5.68 -8.81
CA ALA A 85 12.22 -4.56 -8.80
C ALA A 85 10.81 -5.02 -8.44
N LEU A 86 10.38 -6.15 -9.02
CA LEU A 86 9.07 -6.75 -8.71
C LEU A 86 8.98 -7.21 -7.25
N GLU A 87 10.03 -7.86 -6.72
CA GLU A 87 10.13 -8.23 -5.31
C GLU A 87 10.08 -7.00 -4.39
N ALA A 88 10.74 -5.91 -4.77
CA ALA A 88 10.73 -4.67 -4.00
C ALA A 88 9.33 -4.03 -3.98
N LEU A 89 8.62 -4.02 -5.11
CA LEU A 89 7.26 -3.48 -5.20
C LEU A 89 6.28 -4.33 -4.39
N ASN A 90 6.26 -5.65 -4.59
CA ASN A 90 5.42 -6.55 -3.81
C ASN A 90 5.72 -6.46 -2.31
N GLY A 91 6.99 -6.34 -1.94
CA GLY A 91 7.41 -6.07 -0.57
C GLY A 91 6.86 -4.74 -0.04
N PHE A 92 6.94 -3.66 -0.81
CA PHE A 92 6.38 -2.36 -0.44
C PHE A 92 4.86 -2.42 -0.22
N LEU A 93 4.12 -3.10 -1.10
CA LEU A 93 2.66 -3.28 -0.96
C LEU A 93 2.30 -4.04 0.32
N ASP A 94 3.08 -5.07 0.66
CA ASP A 94 2.90 -5.82 1.92
C ASP A 94 3.19 -4.96 3.16
N HIS A 95 4.23 -4.11 3.10
CA HIS A 95 4.52 -3.14 4.14
C HIS A 95 3.39 -2.12 4.29
N LEU A 96 2.81 -1.66 3.18
CA LEU A 96 1.70 -0.73 3.20
C LEU A 96 0.47 -1.37 3.88
N LEU A 97 0.10 -2.59 3.47
CA LEU A 97 -0.99 -3.35 4.07
C LEU A 97 -0.79 -3.52 5.59
N PHE A 98 0.41 -3.92 6.00
CA PHE A 98 0.76 -4.07 7.41
C PHE A 98 0.57 -2.76 8.19
N ASN A 99 1.05 -1.64 7.67
CA ASN A 99 0.97 -0.34 8.34
C ASN A 99 -0.47 0.20 8.40
N ILE A 100 -1.30 -0.04 7.37
CA ILE A 100 -2.73 0.29 7.42
C ILE A 100 -3.41 -0.48 8.53
N LEU A 101 -3.19 -1.80 8.63
CA LEU A 101 -3.77 -2.62 9.70
C LEU A 101 -3.24 -2.23 11.09
N ALA A 102 -1.96 -1.90 11.21
CA ALA A 102 -1.35 -1.43 12.46
C ALA A 102 -1.94 -0.10 12.93
N ALA A 103 -2.24 0.81 12.02
CA ALA A 103 -2.90 2.09 12.30
C ALA A 103 -4.39 1.88 12.63
N ALA A 104 -5.09 1.03 11.87
CA ALA A 104 -6.52 0.76 12.05
C ALA A 104 -6.83 0.02 13.36
N LYS A 105 -5.93 -0.89 13.78
CA LYS A 105 -6.11 -1.79 14.93
C LYS A 105 -7.41 -2.60 14.88
N SER A 106 -7.93 -2.83 13.68
CA SER A 106 -9.15 -3.58 13.40
C SER A 106 -9.25 -3.84 11.90
N THR A 107 -9.95 -4.90 11.51
CA THR A 107 -10.32 -5.17 10.10
C THR A 107 -11.67 -4.56 9.71
N ARG A 108 -12.31 -3.77 10.59
CA ARG A 108 -13.56 -3.08 10.25
C ARG A 108 -13.28 -1.94 9.28
N LEU A 109 -14.09 -1.83 8.22
CA LEU A 109 -13.95 -0.75 7.23
C LEU A 109 -14.04 0.67 7.84
N SER A 110 -14.80 0.84 8.92
CA SER A 110 -14.88 2.12 9.66
C SER A 110 -13.57 2.52 10.32
N CYS A 111 -12.69 1.56 10.62
CA CYS A 111 -11.35 1.77 11.16
C CYS A 111 -10.29 1.83 10.05
N ILE A 112 -10.44 1.01 9.00
CA ILE A 112 -9.50 0.96 7.87
C ILE A 112 -9.50 2.28 7.10
N ARG A 113 -10.67 2.82 6.73
CA ARG A 113 -10.77 4.07 5.93
C ARG A 113 -9.96 5.24 6.52
N PRO A 114 -10.14 5.62 7.80
CA PRO A 114 -9.33 6.69 8.39
C PRO A 114 -7.85 6.30 8.51
N ALA A 115 -7.52 5.04 8.77
CA ALA A 115 -6.12 4.59 8.86
C ALA A 115 -5.34 4.73 7.54
N VAL A 116 -6.01 4.58 6.39
CA VAL A 116 -5.39 4.85 5.08
C VAL A 116 -4.89 6.30 4.98
N ALA A 117 -5.66 7.26 5.51
CA ALA A 117 -5.26 8.67 5.54
C ALA A 117 -4.12 8.97 6.51
N ASP A 118 -3.93 8.13 7.54
CA ASP A 118 -2.81 8.24 8.47
C ASP A 118 -1.50 7.70 7.87
N VAL A 119 -1.58 6.72 6.96
CA VAL A 119 -0.39 6.07 6.35
C VAL A 119 0.01 6.72 5.03
N LEU A 120 -0.95 7.21 4.24
CA LEU A 120 -0.72 7.80 2.92
C LEU A 120 -0.78 9.33 2.94
N LYS A 121 -0.17 9.97 1.93
CA LYS A 121 -0.30 11.42 1.75
C LYS A 121 -1.77 11.79 1.49
N PRO A 122 -2.29 12.93 1.99
CA PRO A 122 -3.72 13.26 1.93
C PRO A 122 -4.36 13.32 0.53
N ARG A 123 -3.57 13.56 -0.53
CA ARG A 123 -4.08 13.50 -1.92
C ARG A 123 -4.28 12.06 -2.36
N LEU A 124 -3.24 11.25 -2.24
CA LEU A 124 -3.27 9.84 -2.60
C LEU A 124 -4.30 9.07 -1.76
N ALA A 125 -4.35 9.32 -0.44
CA ALA A 125 -5.31 8.68 0.46
C ALA A 125 -6.76 8.86 -0.01
N ARG A 126 -7.15 10.08 -0.44
CA ARG A 126 -8.52 10.35 -0.92
C ARG A 126 -8.82 9.63 -2.23
N GLU A 127 -7.84 9.58 -3.11
CA GLU A 127 -7.98 8.92 -4.42
C GLU A 127 -8.13 7.41 -4.27
N VAL A 128 -7.23 6.76 -3.52
CA VAL A 128 -7.30 5.30 -3.33
C VAL A 128 -8.52 4.87 -2.53
N VAL A 129 -8.96 5.67 -1.54
CA VAL A 129 -10.20 5.39 -0.80
C VAL A 129 -11.42 5.50 -1.71
N SER A 130 -11.45 6.50 -2.62
CA SER A 130 -12.54 6.64 -3.59
C SER A 130 -12.61 5.43 -4.52
N VAL A 131 -11.48 5.03 -5.12
CA VAL A 131 -11.42 3.87 -6.02
C VAL A 131 -11.85 2.59 -5.31
N ALA A 132 -11.40 2.39 -4.07
CA ALA A 132 -11.77 1.22 -3.29
C ALA A 132 -13.23 1.23 -2.82
N ASP A 133 -13.82 2.41 -2.54
CA ASP A 133 -15.24 2.54 -2.24
C ASP A 133 -16.12 2.28 -3.48
N ASP A 134 -15.67 2.70 -4.67
CA ASP A 134 -16.36 2.43 -5.94
C ASP A 134 -16.36 0.91 -6.25
N GLU A 135 -15.19 0.24 -6.20
CA GLU A 135 -15.11 -1.21 -6.41
C GLU A 135 -15.93 -1.98 -5.34
N LEU A 136 -15.89 -1.52 -4.09
CA LEU A 136 -16.69 -2.11 -3.03
C LEU A 136 -18.20 -1.92 -3.27
N SER A 137 -18.63 -0.76 -3.78
CA SER A 137 -20.02 -0.51 -4.14
C SER A 137 -20.48 -1.46 -5.25
N ASP A 138 -19.65 -1.70 -6.25
CA ASP A 138 -19.93 -2.64 -7.34
C ASP A 138 -20.03 -4.09 -6.81
N TYR A 139 -19.16 -4.47 -5.86
CA TYR A 139 -19.24 -5.77 -5.19
C TYR A 139 -20.51 -5.93 -4.34
N ILE A 140 -20.92 -4.89 -3.61
CA ILE A 140 -22.13 -4.90 -2.76
C ILE A 140 -23.40 -4.78 -3.62
N GLY A 141 -23.31 -4.28 -4.86
CA GLY A 141 -24.39 -3.97 -5.81
C GLY A 141 -25.30 -5.12 -6.28
N GLY A 142 -25.40 -6.21 -5.52
CA GLY A 142 -26.34 -7.31 -5.73
C GLY A 142 -26.59 -8.22 -4.52
N ALA A 143 -25.98 -7.97 -3.36
CA ALA A 143 -26.16 -8.80 -2.16
C ALA A 143 -26.69 -7.94 -1.00
N GLU A 144 -27.97 -8.10 -0.68
CA GLU A 144 -28.64 -7.47 0.48
C GLU A 144 -28.14 -7.99 1.84
N ASP A 145 -27.26 -8.98 1.84
CA ASP A 145 -26.69 -9.59 3.04
C ASP A 145 -25.17 -9.40 2.89
N GLU A 146 -24.46 -8.70 3.76
CA GLU A 146 -24.03 -9.24 5.03
C GLU A 146 -23.56 -8.08 5.92
N GLN A 147 -24.50 -7.46 6.61
CA GLN A 147 -24.22 -6.77 7.88
C GLN A 147 -24.00 -7.84 8.98
N PHE A 148 -23.17 -8.85 8.71
CA PHE A 148 -22.63 -9.65 9.80
C PHE A 148 -21.66 -8.74 10.52
N GLU A 149 -22.04 -8.30 11.72
CA GLU A 149 -21.13 -7.68 12.68
C GLU A 149 -20.06 -8.70 13.04
N PHE A 150 -19.06 -8.84 12.17
CA PHE A 150 -17.87 -9.59 12.45
C PHE A 150 -17.08 -8.82 13.51
N PRO A 151 -16.62 -9.50 14.57
CA PRO A 151 -15.70 -8.92 15.55
C PRO A 151 -14.36 -8.69 14.83
N GLY A 152 -14.24 -7.55 14.14
CA GLY A 152 -13.22 -7.26 13.14
C GLY A 152 -11.78 -7.32 13.67
N GLY A 153 -11.24 -8.53 13.72
CA GLY A 153 -9.89 -8.86 14.17
C GLY A 153 -9.73 -9.04 15.67
N GLU A 154 -10.78 -8.92 16.49
CA GLU A 154 -10.64 -8.94 17.95
C GLU A 154 -10.38 -10.36 18.47
N ALA A 155 -9.27 -10.52 19.21
CA ALA A 155 -8.96 -11.75 19.94
C ALA A 155 -9.93 -11.94 21.13
N PRO A 156 -10.10 -13.16 21.67
CA PRO A 156 -10.81 -13.39 22.92
C PRO A 156 -10.07 -12.72 24.09
N GLY A 157 -10.33 -11.41 24.28
CA GLY A 157 -9.58 -10.51 25.16
C GLY A 157 -9.68 -9.03 24.78
N GLY A 158 -10.13 -8.72 23.55
CA GLY A 158 -10.33 -7.34 23.07
C GLY A 158 -9.11 -6.71 22.41
N ASP A 159 -7.97 -7.41 22.36
CA ASP A 159 -6.77 -6.95 21.64
C ASP A 159 -6.80 -7.41 20.19
N PHE A 160 -6.40 -6.53 19.28
CA PHE A 160 -6.29 -6.80 17.84
C PHE A 160 -4.99 -7.56 17.55
N ASP A 161 -5.10 -8.79 17.04
CA ASP A 161 -3.93 -9.58 16.62
C ASP A 161 -3.45 -9.14 15.25
N LEU A 162 -2.62 -8.08 15.24
CA LEU A 162 -2.07 -7.50 14.03
C LEU A 162 -1.35 -8.54 13.15
N ILE A 163 -0.54 -9.42 13.73
CA ILE A 163 0.26 -10.36 12.95
C ILE A 163 -0.64 -11.39 12.27
N ARG A 164 -1.59 -11.96 13.00
CA ARG A 164 -2.54 -12.93 12.43
C ARG A 164 -3.45 -12.27 11.40
N SER A 165 -4.01 -11.10 11.71
CA SER A 165 -4.88 -10.38 10.79
C SER A 165 -4.15 -9.97 9.51
N TRP A 166 -2.92 -9.47 9.61
CA TRP A 166 -2.11 -9.15 8.44
C TRP A 166 -1.79 -10.39 7.59
N LYS A 167 -1.35 -11.49 8.21
CA LYS A 167 -1.06 -12.75 7.49
C LYS A 167 -2.28 -13.28 6.74
N LEU A 168 -3.46 -13.23 7.33
CA LEU A 168 -4.67 -13.66 6.64
C LEU A 168 -5.07 -12.68 5.53
N THR A 169 -5.06 -11.38 5.84
CA THR A 169 -5.45 -10.35 4.88
C THR A 169 -4.54 -10.36 3.65
N ARG A 170 -3.23 -10.57 3.82
CA ARG A 170 -2.32 -10.61 2.68
C ARG A 170 -2.60 -11.80 1.76
N LEU A 171 -2.91 -12.97 2.31
CA LEU A 171 -3.24 -14.16 1.51
C LEU A 171 -4.53 -13.90 0.72
N ARG A 172 -5.57 -13.38 1.41
CA ARG A 172 -6.81 -12.94 0.75
C ARG A 172 -6.57 -11.93 -0.36
N SER A 173 -5.75 -10.92 -0.12
CA SER A 173 -5.45 -9.91 -1.14
C SER A 173 -4.62 -10.45 -2.30
N MET A 174 -3.75 -11.45 -2.07
CA MET A 174 -3.01 -12.12 -3.15
C MET A 174 -3.93 -12.98 -4.02
N VAL A 175 -4.98 -13.58 -3.45
CA VAL A 175 -6.01 -14.33 -4.21
C VAL A 175 -6.97 -13.40 -4.94
N TYR A 176 -7.37 -12.28 -4.32
CA TYR A 176 -8.40 -11.40 -4.88
C TYR A 176 -7.87 -10.44 -5.94
N THR A 177 -6.57 -10.16 -5.94
CA THR A 177 -6.01 -9.25 -6.94
C THR A 177 -6.00 -9.89 -8.32
N ARG A 178 -6.41 -9.10 -9.31
CA ARG A 178 -6.37 -9.43 -10.74
C ARG A 178 -4.95 -9.42 -11.33
N LEU A 179 -3.99 -8.87 -10.58
CA LEU A 179 -2.61 -8.72 -11.02
C LEU A 179 -1.72 -9.88 -10.58
N GLY A 180 -2.19 -10.72 -9.65
CA GLY A 180 -1.45 -11.83 -9.07
C GLY A 180 -1.77 -13.17 -9.72
N ASP A 181 -0.96 -14.18 -9.41
CA ASP A 181 -1.11 -15.56 -9.91
C ASP A 181 -1.52 -16.54 -8.79
N MET A 182 -1.85 -16.06 -7.58
CA MET A 182 -2.18 -16.93 -6.43
C MET A 182 -3.63 -17.40 -6.48
N GLU A 183 -3.87 -18.69 -6.28
CA GLU A 183 -5.21 -19.28 -6.30
C GLU A 183 -5.76 -19.56 -4.88
N GLU A 184 -7.07 -19.78 -4.76
CA GLU A 184 -7.73 -20.08 -3.47
C GLU A 184 -7.18 -21.37 -2.83
N ASP A 185 -6.86 -22.38 -3.65
CA ASP A 185 -6.24 -23.63 -3.18
C ASP A 185 -4.86 -23.36 -2.54
N ASP A 186 -4.05 -22.46 -3.10
CA ASP A 186 -2.77 -22.06 -2.51
C ASP A 186 -2.97 -21.39 -1.15
N GLU A 187 -3.97 -20.51 -1.02
CA GLU A 187 -4.30 -19.82 0.25
C GLU A 187 -4.62 -20.84 1.34
N ASP A 188 -5.49 -21.80 1.05
CA ASP A 188 -5.91 -22.84 1.99
C ASP A 188 -4.72 -23.67 2.49
N GLU A 189 -3.75 -23.97 1.62
CA GLU A 189 -2.52 -24.67 2.01
C GLU A 189 -1.69 -23.85 3.02
N TYR A 190 -1.49 -22.55 2.77
CA TYR A 190 -0.73 -21.69 3.69
C TYR A 190 -1.46 -21.44 5.02
N ILE A 191 -2.78 -21.25 4.99
CA ILE A 191 -3.60 -21.13 6.21
C ILE A 191 -3.49 -22.39 7.05
N ALA A 192 -3.53 -23.57 6.42
CA ALA A 192 -3.38 -24.85 7.11
C ALA A 192 -1.97 -25.03 7.69
N GLN A 193 -0.93 -24.70 6.92
CA GLN A 193 0.47 -24.83 7.34
C GLN A 193 0.82 -23.93 8.53
N GLU A 194 0.39 -22.67 8.51
CA GLU A 194 0.65 -21.71 9.59
C GLU A 194 -0.36 -21.82 10.76
N ARG A 195 -1.32 -22.75 10.68
CA ARG A 195 -2.40 -22.95 11.66
C ARG A 195 -3.22 -21.67 11.89
N LEU A 196 -3.28 -20.79 10.91
CA LEU A 196 -4.00 -19.52 11.00
C LEU A 196 -5.50 -19.73 11.21
N GLY A 197 -6.03 -20.91 10.84
CA GLY A 197 -7.42 -21.27 11.04
C GLY A 197 -7.80 -21.87 12.40
N GLU A 198 -6.82 -22.16 13.26
CA GLU A 198 -7.08 -22.71 14.59
C GLU A 198 -7.28 -21.59 15.62
N SER A 199 -8.38 -20.84 15.52
CA SER A 199 -8.85 -20.07 16.68
C SER A 199 -9.49 -21.05 17.66
N GLU A 200 -8.93 -21.18 18.86
CA GLU A 200 -9.37 -22.08 19.93
C GLU A 200 -10.90 -22.02 20.12
N GLY A 201 -11.63 -22.99 19.56
CA GLY A 201 -13.08 -23.16 19.75
C GLY A 201 -14.02 -22.84 18.59
N ALA A 202 -13.57 -22.27 17.46
CA ALA A 202 -14.46 -22.03 16.31
C ALA A 202 -14.57 -23.27 15.40
N SER A 203 -15.79 -23.77 15.20
CA SER A 203 -16.05 -24.94 14.35
C SER A 203 -15.59 -24.72 12.91
N ARG A 204 -14.87 -25.71 12.38
CA ARG A 204 -14.31 -25.87 11.02
C ARG A 204 -15.35 -25.85 9.87
N ARG A 205 -16.56 -25.32 10.09
CA ARG A 205 -17.67 -25.26 9.11
C ARG A 205 -17.78 -23.92 8.39
N PHE A 206 -17.01 -22.91 8.78
CA PHE A 206 -16.90 -21.62 8.10
C PHE A 206 -15.48 -21.43 7.57
N SER A 207 -14.99 -22.40 6.77
CA SER A 207 -13.68 -22.32 6.10
C SER A 207 -13.52 -21.02 5.28
N SER A 208 -14.63 -20.42 4.86
CA SER A 208 -14.70 -19.14 4.15
C SER A 208 -14.53 -17.88 5.04
N HIS A 209 -14.60 -18.00 6.36
CA HIS A 209 -14.52 -16.88 7.34
C HIS A 209 -13.47 -17.15 8.42
N VAL A 210 -12.44 -17.89 8.04
CA VAL A 210 -11.34 -18.27 8.91
C VAL A 210 -10.53 -17.02 9.25
N GLY A 211 -10.82 -16.38 10.38
CA GLY A 211 -9.92 -15.40 11.00
C GLY A 211 -10.24 -13.92 10.80
N ASN A 212 -11.47 -13.51 11.05
CA ASN A 212 -11.83 -12.15 11.45
C ASN A 212 -11.69 -11.02 10.40
N ILE A 213 -11.40 -11.29 9.12
CA ILE A 213 -11.53 -10.30 8.02
C ILE A 213 -12.81 -10.57 7.22
N THR A 214 -13.58 -9.52 6.95
CA THR A 214 -14.77 -9.64 6.11
C THR A 214 -14.38 -9.60 4.63
N PRO A 215 -15.14 -10.25 3.73
CA PRO A 215 -14.92 -10.15 2.29
C PRO A 215 -14.84 -8.69 1.81
N ALA A 216 -15.73 -7.83 2.32
CA ALA A 216 -15.74 -6.40 2.04
C ALA A 216 -14.44 -5.68 2.43
N ALA A 217 -13.85 -6.01 3.59
CA ALA A 217 -12.58 -5.44 4.02
C ALA A 217 -11.41 -5.93 3.16
N ALA A 218 -11.41 -7.22 2.80
CA ALA A 218 -10.41 -7.80 1.92
C ALA A 218 -10.46 -7.16 0.53
N ILE A 219 -11.65 -7.00 -0.05
CA ILE A 219 -11.84 -6.34 -1.36
C ILE A 219 -11.35 -4.91 -1.31
N PHE A 220 -11.82 -4.12 -0.32
CA PHE A 220 -11.40 -2.73 -0.17
C PHE A 220 -9.87 -2.56 -0.08
N LEU A 221 -9.21 -3.39 0.73
CA LEU A 221 -7.75 -3.37 0.86
C LEU A 221 -7.05 -3.84 -0.41
N THR A 222 -7.61 -4.82 -1.11
CA THR A 222 -7.09 -5.31 -2.40
C THR A 222 -7.17 -4.21 -3.46
N SER A 223 -8.29 -3.49 -3.58
CA SER A 223 -8.42 -2.37 -4.52
C SER A 223 -7.38 -1.26 -4.28
N ILE A 224 -7.03 -0.99 -3.01
CA ILE A 224 -5.95 -0.03 -2.69
C ILE A 224 -4.60 -0.56 -3.16
N ILE A 225 -4.30 -1.84 -2.89
CA ILE A 225 -3.05 -2.48 -3.28
C ILE A 225 -2.91 -2.49 -4.80
N GLU A 226 -3.97 -2.84 -5.52
CA GLU A 226 -4.02 -2.85 -6.98
C GLU A 226 -3.77 -1.47 -7.56
N TYR A 227 -4.52 -0.47 -7.10
CA TYR A 227 -4.36 0.90 -7.59
C TYR A 227 -2.92 1.39 -7.43
N ILE A 228 -2.32 1.19 -6.26
CA ILE A 228 -0.94 1.62 -6.00
C ILE A 228 0.06 0.79 -6.82
N GLY A 229 -0.22 -0.50 -6.99
CA GLY A 229 0.56 -1.42 -7.80
C GLY A 229 0.61 -1.04 -9.28
N GLU A 230 -0.51 -0.64 -9.85
CA GLU A 230 -0.62 -0.18 -11.24
C GLU A 230 0.09 1.16 -11.45
N GLN A 231 -0.08 2.11 -10.52
CA GLN A 231 0.53 3.45 -10.59
C GLN A 231 2.05 3.46 -10.33
N ALA A 232 2.65 2.33 -9.96
CA ALA A 232 4.08 2.22 -9.66
C ALA A 232 4.96 1.99 -10.91
N TRP A 233 4.36 1.82 -12.08
CA TRP A 233 5.03 1.49 -13.34
C TRP A 233 5.17 2.68 -14.29
#